data_AF-A0AAX4PLG5-F1
#
_entry.id   AF-A0AAX4PLG5-F1
#
_cell.length_a   1.000
_cell.length_b   1.000
_cell.length_c   1.000
_cell.angle_alpha   90.00
_cell.angle_beta   90.00
_cell.angle_gamma   90.00
#
_symmetry.space_group_name_H-M   'P 1'
#
loop_
_entity.id
_entity.type
_entity.pdbx_description
1 polymer ?
#
loop_
_entity_poly.entity_id
_entity_poly.type
_entity_poly.pdbx_seq_one_letter_code
_entity_poly.pdbx_strand_id
1 'polypeptide(L)'
;MASQGSRGGVGRAIKRSSRRWLPSPATTRTRMRMPRRRHNSEGLVCFAQENRENRETKGPQRSWAEEVYGEKAFRPEEKTQEAALNAQALSLDVAASIDDHGGEDRLQRNEEDLVQGDELPQVSRGQVFTACAGTSVLFVFLAGWLRSFATAHGAPESLVSEPEGLGLKTGALALGCTAMVTLGRVALLSVNQDFARATRRSNDQVLSPLKPYDYVWLALLTGASEELLFRGALLPATTYDDWRAVLISAAVFGYFHRSGGRNWVFAIWSTVVGAVYGAAFVHSGNLLVPMVAHSCSNLASAAIWRDSNKRRGEQNKSDGGV
;
A
#
# COMPACT_ATOMS: atom_id res chain seq x y z
N MET A 1 6.38 -77.03 -5.14
CA MET A 1 5.84 -77.18 -6.51
C MET A 1 5.69 -75.77 -7.07
N ALA A 2 6.67 -75.31 -7.85
CA ALA A 2 6.70 -75.40 -9.31
C ALA A 2 5.68 -74.43 -9.97
N SER A 3 5.96 -73.66 -11.02
CA SER A 3 7.17 -73.29 -11.74
C SER A 3 6.72 -72.34 -12.87
N GLN A 4 7.58 -71.38 -13.28
CA GLN A 4 7.80 -70.93 -14.68
C GLN A 4 6.63 -70.24 -15.43
N GLY A 5 6.83 -69.33 -16.39
CA GLY A 5 8.01 -68.80 -17.10
C GLY A 5 7.58 -67.53 -17.88
N SER A 6 8.47 -66.56 -18.16
CA SER A 6 9.34 -66.45 -19.37
C SER A 6 8.52 -66.29 -20.67
N ARG A 7 8.73 -65.36 -21.62
CA ARG A 7 9.91 -64.64 -22.18
C ARG A 7 9.38 -63.49 -23.05
N GLY A 8 10.07 -62.36 -23.14
CA GLY A 8 10.81 -61.94 -24.36
C GLY A 8 10.30 -60.56 -24.80
N GLY A 9 11.07 -59.57 -25.25
CA GLY A 9 12.41 -59.51 -25.83
C GLY A 9 12.34 -58.66 -27.11
N VAL A 10 13.41 -57.91 -27.43
CA VAL A 10 13.64 -57.06 -28.63
C VAL A 10 13.09 -55.62 -28.51
N GLY A 11 13.86 -54.52 -28.57
CA GLY A 11 15.22 -54.27 -29.05
C GLY A 11 15.21 -53.39 -30.30
N ARG A 12 15.50 -52.09 -30.18
CA ARG A 12 16.03 -51.13 -31.20
C ARG A 12 15.84 -49.70 -30.68
N ALA A 13 16.57 -48.67 -31.08
CA ALA A 13 17.92 -48.47 -31.57
C ALA A 13 18.08 -46.94 -31.67
N ILE A 14 19.24 -46.45 -31.23
CA ILE A 14 19.69 -45.06 -31.27
C ILE A 14 19.65 -44.49 -32.70
N LYS A 15 19.14 -43.26 -32.87
CA LYS A 15 19.62 -42.33 -33.91
C LYS A 15 19.78 -40.92 -33.35
N ARG A 16 21.02 -40.61 -32.97
CA ARG A 16 21.57 -39.24 -32.93
C ARG A 16 21.64 -38.73 -34.37
N SER A 17 20.99 -37.60 -34.67
CA SER A 17 21.27 -36.86 -35.91
C SER A 17 22.31 -35.77 -35.63
N SER A 18 23.30 -35.75 -36.51
CA SER A 18 24.50 -34.94 -36.51
C SER A 18 24.25 -33.52 -37.01
N ARG A 19 25.02 -32.60 -36.43
CA ARG A 19 25.33 -31.22 -36.84
C ARG A 19 25.33 -31.01 -38.36
N ARG A 20 24.76 -29.88 -38.80
CA ARG A 20 25.22 -29.18 -40.00
C ARG A 20 25.27 -27.69 -39.73
N TRP A 21 26.50 -27.19 -39.59
CA TRP A 21 26.86 -25.78 -39.58
C TRP A 21 26.65 -25.20 -40.97
N LEU A 22 26.02 -24.03 -41.07
CA LEU A 22 26.04 -23.18 -42.27
C LEU A 22 26.72 -21.85 -41.90
N PRO A 23 27.55 -21.29 -42.81
CA PRO A 23 28.49 -20.23 -42.49
C PRO A 23 27.86 -18.82 -42.51
N SER A 24 28.36 -17.93 -41.65
CA SER A 24 28.14 -16.47 -41.72
C SER A 24 28.83 -15.86 -42.95
N PRO A 25 28.20 -14.89 -43.65
CA PRO A 25 28.91 -14.03 -44.58
C PRO A 25 29.56 -12.86 -43.83
N ALA A 26 30.78 -12.56 -44.26
CA ALA A 26 31.72 -11.62 -43.69
C ALA A 26 31.32 -10.15 -43.85
N THR A 27 31.86 -9.38 -42.92
CA THR A 27 31.97 -7.92 -42.84
C THR A 27 32.60 -7.29 -44.09
N THR A 28 31.95 -6.27 -44.66
CA THR A 28 32.59 -5.31 -45.57
C THR A 28 32.54 -3.92 -44.91
N ARG A 29 33.66 -3.54 -44.29
CA ARG A 29 33.83 -2.25 -43.61
C ARG A 29 34.47 -1.26 -44.59
N THR A 30 33.65 -0.51 -45.32
CA THR A 30 34.12 0.55 -46.22
C THR A 30 34.60 1.75 -45.39
N ARG A 31 35.91 2.01 -45.39
CA ARG A 31 36.56 3.10 -44.65
C ARG A 31 36.50 4.38 -45.48
N MET A 32 35.47 5.21 -45.28
CA MET A 32 35.42 6.58 -45.83
C MET A 32 36.41 7.48 -45.10
N ARG A 33 37.35 8.10 -45.84
CA ARG A 33 38.19 9.21 -45.35
C ARG A 33 37.37 10.49 -45.35
N MET A 34 37.18 11.09 -44.17
CA MET A 34 36.62 12.44 -44.02
C MET A 34 37.72 13.51 -44.20
N PRO A 35 37.43 14.66 -44.85
CA PRO A 35 38.35 15.79 -44.87
C PRO A 35 38.25 16.61 -43.57
N ARG A 36 39.40 17.05 -43.04
CA ARG A 36 39.48 17.97 -41.89
C ARG A 36 38.92 19.35 -42.27
N ARG A 37 37.75 19.72 -41.74
CA ARG A 37 37.28 21.12 -41.69
C ARG A 37 37.72 21.76 -40.37
N ARG A 38 38.58 22.79 -40.44
CA ARG A 38 38.89 23.69 -39.32
C ARG A 38 37.59 24.35 -38.85
N HIS A 39 37.24 24.19 -37.58
CA HIS A 39 36.14 24.91 -36.93
C HIS A 39 36.67 26.23 -36.37
N ASN A 40 36.14 27.36 -36.86
CA ASN A 40 36.26 28.64 -36.19
C ASN A 40 35.27 28.65 -35.02
N SER A 41 35.77 28.62 -33.79
CA SER A 41 34.98 28.59 -32.55
C SER A 41 34.40 29.95 -32.14
N GLU A 42 34.76 31.05 -32.81
CA GLU A 42 34.40 32.40 -32.36
C GLU A 42 32.99 32.84 -32.82
N GLY A 43 32.50 32.37 -33.97
CA GLY A 43 31.17 32.74 -34.47
C GLY A 43 29.99 32.06 -33.76
N LEU A 44 30.23 30.88 -33.16
CA LEU A 44 29.20 30.10 -32.47
C LEU A 44 28.90 30.65 -31.06
N VAL A 45 29.87 31.32 -30.44
CA VAL A 45 29.72 31.91 -29.10
C VAL A 45 28.89 33.19 -29.17
N CYS A 46 29.12 34.07 -30.16
CA CYS A 46 28.30 35.29 -30.33
C CYS A 46 26.83 34.97 -30.62
N PHE A 47 26.54 33.97 -31.47
CA PHE A 47 25.16 33.60 -31.81
C PHE A 47 24.41 32.93 -30.65
N ALA A 48 25.15 32.23 -29.77
CA ALA A 48 24.59 31.64 -28.55
C ALA A 48 24.31 32.70 -27.47
N GLN A 49 25.10 33.77 -27.42
CA GLN A 49 24.94 34.85 -26.45
C GLN A 49 23.77 35.77 -26.82
N GLU A 50 23.63 36.12 -28.09
CA GLU A 50 22.52 36.94 -28.60
C GLU A 50 21.15 36.25 -28.45
N ASN A 51 21.09 34.93 -28.66
CA ASN A 51 19.87 34.15 -28.42
C ASN A 51 19.52 33.98 -26.92
N ARG A 52 20.50 34.13 -26.03
CA ARG A 52 20.29 34.01 -24.58
C ARG A 52 19.75 35.32 -24.00
N GLU A 53 20.28 36.47 -24.42
CA GLU A 53 19.75 37.79 -24.05
C GLU A 53 18.32 38.02 -24.58
N ASN A 54 18.00 37.52 -25.78
CA ASN A 54 16.63 37.64 -26.32
C ASN A 54 15.60 36.71 -25.64
N ARG A 55 16.06 35.65 -24.96
CA ARG A 55 15.22 34.73 -24.16
C ARG A 55 14.97 35.23 -22.74
N GLU A 56 15.87 36.04 -22.18
CA GLU A 56 15.73 36.54 -20.81
C GLU A 56 14.80 37.76 -20.71
N THR A 57 14.51 38.45 -21.82
CA THR A 57 13.65 39.65 -21.84
C THR A 57 12.19 39.37 -22.22
N LYS A 58 11.85 38.18 -22.71
CA LYS A 58 10.47 37.79 -23.07
C LYS A 58 10.10 36.49 -22.37
N GLY A 59 9.22 36.59 -21.38
CA GLY A 59 8.59 35.41 -20.76
C GLY A 59 7.91 34.50 -21.80
N PRO A 60 7.60 33.23 -21.46
CA PRO A 60 7.04 32.27 -22.40
C PRO A 60 5.81 32.83 -23.12
N GLN A 61 5.79 32.74 -24.45
CA GLN A 61 4.65 33.23 -25.25
C GLN A 61 3.39 32.45 -24.87
N ARG A 62 2.37 33.19 -24.41
CA ARG A 62 1.03 32.66 -24.16
C ARG A 62 0.39 32.21 -25.48
N SER A 63 -0.33 31.10 -25.45
CA SER A 63 -1.12 30.69 -26.60
C SER A 63 -2.30 31.65 -26.80
N TRP A 64 -2.77 31.81 -28.04
CA TRP A 64 -3.93 32.66 -28.35
C TRP A 64 -5.17 32.30 -27.51
N ALA A 65 -5.32 31.03 -27.12
CA ALA A 65 -6.40 30.57 -26.25
C ALA A 65 -6.26 31.07 -24.80
N GLU A 66 -5.04 31.15 -24.25
CA GLU A 66 -4.78 31.69 -22.90
C GLU A 66 -4.98 33.21 -22.82
N GLU A 67 -4.77 33.90 -23.94
CA GLU A 67 -4.99 35.35 -24.06
C GLU A 67 -6.48 35.70 -24.12
N VAL A 68 -7.30 34.87 -24.78
CA VAL A 68 -8.74 35.12 -24.96
C VAL A 68 -9.59 34.66 -23.78
N TYR A 69 -9.30 33.50 -23.18
CA TYR A 69 -10.17 32.90 -22.15
C TYR A 69 -9.61 33.04 -20.72
N GLY A 70 -8.36 33.48 -20.58
CA GLY A 70 -7.67 33.60 -19.30
C GLY A 70 -7.25 32.25 -18.73
N GLU A 71 -6.14 32.25 -17.97
CA GLU A 71 -5.48 31.07 -17.39
C GLU A 71 -6.44 30.18 -16.56
N LYS A 72 -7.44 30.79 -15.92
CA LYS A 72 -8.45 30.11 -15.10
C LYS A 72 -9.44 29.27 -15.89
N ALA A 73 -9.60 29.50 -17.19
CA ALA A 73 -10.55 28.77 -18.02
C ALA A 73 -10.03 27.39 -18.46
N PHE A 74 -8.71 27.18 -18.48
CA PHE A 74 -8.11 25.93 -18.96
C PHE A 74 -7.51 25.06 -17.84
N ARG A 75 -7.24 25.65 -16.66
CA ARG A 75 -6.87 24.92 -15.43
C ARG A 75 -7.89 25.21 -14.32
N PRO A 76 -9.01 24.46 -14.25
CA PRO A 76 -9.87 24.51 -13.08
C PRO A 76 -9.08 23.87 -11.92
N GLU A 77 -8.44 24.74 -11.15
CA GLU A 77 -7.68 24.49 -9.92
C GLU A 77 -6.76 23.26 -9.94
N GLU A 78 -5.57 23.48 -10.48
CA GLU A 78 -4.38 22.62 -10.32
C GLU A 78 -4.15 22.23 -8.85
N LYS A 79 -4.55 23.09 -7.88
CA LYS A 79 -4.56 22.78 -6.44
C LYS A 79 -5.57 21.71 -6.03
N THR A 80 -6.78 21.65 -6.62
CA THR A 80 -7.72 20.55 -6.33
C THR A 80 -7.31 19.27 -7.01
N GLN A 81 -6.73 19.34 -8.20
CA GLN A 81 -6.16 18.16 -8.87
C GLN A 81 -4.94 17.65 -8.12
N GLU A 82 -4.01 18.51 -7.69
CA GLU A 82 -2.90 18.14 -6.81
C GLU A 82 -3.41 17.65 -5.45
N ALA A 83 -4.44 18.25 -4.85
CA ALA A 83 -5.01 17.77 -3.59
C ALA A 83 -5.73 16.42 -3.75
N ALA A 84 -6.37 16.17 -4.90
CA ALA A 84 -6.98 14.90 -5.25
C ALA A 84 -5.91 13.85 -5.59
N LEU A 85 -4.88 14.20 -6.36
CA LEU A 85 -3.72 13.36 -6.67
C LEU A 85 -2.89 13.07 -5.42
N ASN A 86 -2.75 14.02 -4.49
CA ASN A 86 -2.08 13.83 -3.20
C ASN A 86 -2.95 13.03 -2.23
N ALA A 87 -4.28 13.18 -2.25
CA ALA A 87 -5.18 12.31 -1.49
C ALA A 87 -5.19 10.89 -2.07
N GLN A 88 -5.09 10.75 -3.39
CA GLN A 88 -5.01 9.49 -4.11
C GLN A 88 -3.62 8.86 -3.96
N ALA A 89 -2.55 9.65 -3.88
CA ALA A 89 -1.20 9.22 -3.54
C ALA A 89 -1.09 8.85 -2.05
N LEU A 90 -1.74 9.55 -1.13
CA LEU A 90 -1.93 9.09 0.25
C LEU A 90 -2.69 7.75 0.30
N SER A 91 -3.60 7.52 -0.65
CA SER A 91 -4.34 6.26 -0.80
C SER A 91 -3.55 5.16 -1.54
N LEU A 92 -2.53 5.51 -2.33
CA LEU A 92 -1.66 4.60 -3.12
C LEU A 92 -0.30 4.32 -2.47
N ASP A 93 0.19 5.19 -1.59
CA ASP A 93 1.29 4.91 -0.64
C ASP A 93 0.89 3.80 0.36
N VAL A 94 -0.37 3.38 0.34
CA VAL A 94 -0.91 2.18 1.00
C VAL A 94 -0.69 0.90 0.17
N ALA A 95 -0.32 0.99 -1.11
CA ALA A 95 -0.24 -0.16 -2.02
C ALA A 95 1.12 -0.41 -2.71
N ALA A 96 2.07 0.52 -2.73
CA ALA A 96 3.40 0.22 -3.29
C ALA A 96 4.53 1.09 -2.72
N SER A 97 5.44 0.46 -1.97
CA SER A 97 6.86 0.79 -2.07
C SER A 97 7.63 -0.51 -2.16
N ILE A 98 7.68 -1.08 -3.36
CA ILE A 98 8.85 -1.80 -3.82
C ILE A 98 9.65 -0.74 -4.56
N ASP A 99 10.69 -0.24 -3.90
CA ASP A 99 11.90 0.27 -4.55
C ASP A 99 12.99 0.28 -3.47
N ASP A 100 13.68 -0.84 -3.38
CA ASP A 100 15.09 -0.86 -3.00
C ASP A 100 15.87 -0.87 -4.31
N HIS A 101 16.53 0.24 -4.64
CA HIS A 101 17.95 0.30 -4.99
C HIS A 101 18.38 1.71 -5.40
N GLY A 102 19.44 2.21 -4.74
CA GLY A 102 20.38 3.12 -5.35
C GLY A 102 20.80 4.32 -4.50
N GLY A 103 21.95 4.21 -3.84
CA GLY A 103 22.80 5.36 -3.53
C GLY A 103 23.25 5.47 -2.08
N GLU A 104 24.32 4.75 -1.75
CA GLU A 104 25.30 5.23 -0.77
C GLU A 104 25.80 6.60 -1.26
N ASP A 105 25.21 7.69 -0.74
CA ASP A 105 25.83 9.02 -0.66
C ASP A 105 24.83 10.01 -0.06
N ARG A 106 24.70 9.98 1.27
CA ARG A 106 24.32 11.16 2.06
C ARG A 106 24.70 10.99 3.52
N LEU A 107 25.99 10.74 3.75
CA LEU A 107 26.60 11.06 5.04
C LEU A 107 26.51 12.59 5.22
N GLN A 108 26.09 13.02 6.41
CA GLN A 108 25.81 14.40 6.83
C GLN A 108 24.44 14.95 6.41
N ARG A 109 23.36 14.38 6.98
CA ARG A 109 22.16 15.15 7.30
C ARG A 109 22.16 15.35 8.82
N ASN A 110 22.18 16.61 9.24
CA ASN A 110 22.33 17.04 10.64
C ASN A 110 21.28 16.37 11.54
N GLU A 111 21.70 15.90 12.72
CA GLU A 111 20.83 15.32 13.77
C GLU A 111 19.71 16.27 14.22
N GLU A 112 19.84 17.56 13.96
CA GLU A 112 18.83 18.58 14.28
C GLU A 112 17.63 18.60 13.31
N ASP A 113 17.78 18.13 12.07
CA ASP A 113 16.67 17.97 11.11
C ASP A 113 15.86 16.68 11.33
N LEU A 114 16.37 15.74 12.12
CA LEU A 114 15.66 14.49 12.46
C LEU A 114 14.60 14.71 13.54
N VAL A 115 14.59 15.87 14.21
CA VAL A 115 13.65 16.21 15.29
C VAL A 115 12.47 17.05 14.78
N GLN A 116 12.57 17.66 13.59
CA GLN A 116 11.50 18.51 13.01
C GLN A 116 10.68 17.82 11.90
N GLY A 117 10.94 16.54 11.59
CA GLY A 117 10.28 15.80 10.52
C GLY A 117 9.04 14.97 10.92
N ASP A 118 8.48 15.17 12.12
CA ASP A 118 7.54 14.20 12.72
C ASP A 118 6.05 14.47 12.43
N GLU A 119 5.66 15.66 11.98
CA GLU A 119 4.25 15.96 11.73
C GLU A 119 3.83 15.55 10.31
N LEU A 120 2.71 14.82 10.22
CA LEU A 120 2.10 14.47 8.94
C LEU A 120 1.39 15.70 8.34
N PRO A 121 1.35 15.84 7.00
CA PRO A 121 0.57 16.90 6.35
C PRO A 121 -0.88 16.88 6.82
N GLN A 122 -1.42 18.05 7.16
CA GLN A 122 -2.82 18.16 7.58
C GLN A 122 -3.75 17.82 6.41
N VAL A 123 -4.83 17.09 6.71
CA VAL A 123 -5.83 16.68 5.72
C VAL A 123 -7.21 17.16 6.14
N SER A 124 -8.04 17.49 5.17
CA SER A 124 -9.44 17.86 5.42
C SER A 124 -10.32 16.62 5.65
N ARG A 125 -11.46 16.82 6.31
CA ARG A 125 -12.51 15.80 6.48
C ARG A 125 -12.92 15.15 5.15
N GLY A 126 -13.06 15.96 4.10
CA GLY A 126 -13.40 15.50 2.76
C GLY A 126 -12.32 14.60 2.16
N GLN A 127 -11.04 14.97 2.29
CA GLN A 127 -9.94 14.14 1.81
C GLN A 127 -9.86 12.78 2.52
N VAL A 128 -10.07 12.74 3.83
CA VAL A 128 -10.10 11.47 4.58
C VAL A 128 -11.20 10.55 4.06
N PHE A 129 -12.42 11.06 3.89
CA PHE A 129 -13.53 10.25 3.37
C PHE A 129 -13.34 9.84 1.91
N THR A 130 -12.86 10.74 1.04
CA THR A 130 -12.58 10.42 -0.36
C THR A 130 -11.50 9.35 -0.48
N ALA A 131 -10.40 9.46 0.26
CA ALA A 131 -9.35 8.45 0.28
C ALA A 131 -9.89 7.12 0.83
N CYS A 132 -10.58 7.14 1.97
CA CYS A 132 -11.16 5.94 2.58
C CYS A 132 -12.15 5.24 1.65
N ALA A 133 -13.08 5.98 1.04
CA ALA A 133 -14.06 5.41 0.12
C ALA A 133 -13.39 4.88 -1.15
N GLY A 134 -12.46 5.64 -1.74
CA GLY A 134 -11.71 5.22 -2.93
C GLY A 134 -10.93 3.93 -2.69
N THR A 135 -10.17 3.85 -1.60
CA THR A 135 -9.45 2.62 -1.23
C THR A 135 -10.40 1.46 -0.94
N SER A 136 -11.52 1.71 -0.23
CA SER A 136 -12.50 0.67 0.06
C SER A 136 -13.11 0.08 -1.21
N VAL A 137 -13.46 0.94 -2.18
CA VAL A 137 -13.98 0.52 -3.49
C VAL A 137 -12.93 -0.32 -4.23
N LEU A 138 -11.68 0.13 -4.29
CA LEU A 138 -10.59 -0.61 -4.91
C LEU A 138 -10.40 -1.99 -4.26
N PHE A 139 -10.43 -2.05 -2.92
CA PHE A 139 -10.28 -3.30 -2.17
C PHE A 139 -11.43 -4.25 -2.43
N VAL A 140 -12.67 -3.77 -2.51
CA VAL A 140 -13.83 -4.61 -2.87
C VAL A 140 -13.67 -5.17 -4.29
N PHE A 141 -13.27 -4.35 -5.27
CA PHE A 141 -13.03 -4.82 -6.64
C PHE A 141 -11.90 -5.86 -6.70
N LEU A 142 -10.77 -5.58 -6.05
CA LEU A 142 -9.65 -6.51 -6.01
C LEU A 142 -10.00 -7.80 -5.27
N ALA A 143 -10.75 -7.71 -4.17
CA ALA A 143 -11.27 -8.86 -3.44
C ALA A 143 -12.17 -9.72 -4.32
N GLY A 144 -13.10 -9.11 -5.06
CA GLY A 144 -14.00 -9.83 -5.97
C GLY A 144 -13.25 -10.55 -7.09
N TRP A 145 -12.28 -9.87 -7.71
CA TRP A 145 -11.43 -10.48 -8.74
C TRP A 145 -10.57 -11.62 -8.18
N LEU A 146 -9.86 -11.38 -7.08
CA LEU A 146 -8.96 -12.37 -6.47
C LEU A 146 -9.72 -13.56 -5.88
N ARG A 147 -10.91 -13.34 -5.30
CA ARG A 147 -11.80 -14.42 -4.83
C ARG A 147 -12.29 -15.25 -6.00
N SER A 148 -12.71 -14.63 -7.10
CA SER A 148 -13.12 -15.35 -8.32
C SER A 148 -11.97 -16.19 -8.87
N PHE A 149 -10.76 -15.63 -8.91
CA PHE A 149 -9.54 -16.35 -9.29
C PHE A 149 -9.25 -17.52 -8.35
N ALA A 150 -9.31 -17.30 -7.02
CA ALA A 150 -9.06 -18.32 -6.01
C ALA A 150 -10.04 -19.49 -6.12
N THR A 151 -11.34 -19.22 -6.25
CA THR A 151 -12.38 -20.24 -6.45
C THR A 151 -12.11 -21.08 -7.70
N ALA A 152 -11.68 -20.46 -8.80
CA ALA A 152 -11.33 -21.19 -10.02
C ALA A 152 -10.07 -22.06 -9.90
N HIS A 153 -9.19 -21.78 -8.93
CA HIS A 153 -7.91 -22.46 -8.73
C HIS A 153 -7.86 -23.34 -7.46
N GLY A 154 -9.02 -23.75 -6.94
CA GLY A 154 -9.11 -24.73 -5.87
C GLY A 154 -9.02 -24.14 -4.46
N ALA A 155 -9.54 -22.92 -4.25
CA ALA A 155 -9.74 -22.41 -2.91
C ALA A 155 -10.66 -23.33 -2.08
N PRO A 156 -10.38 -23.51 -0.77
CA PRO A 156 -11.22 -24.32 0.10
C PRO A 156 -12.66 -23.79 0.17
N GLU A 157 -13.65 -24.66 -0.06
CA GLU A 157 -15.07 -24.29 -0.12
C GLU A 157 -15.54 -23.58 1.17
N SER A 158 -15.06 -24.02 2.33
CA SER A 158 -15.34 -23.43 3.65
C SER A 158 -14.90 -21.96 3.81
N LEU A 159 -13.97 -21.48 2.96
CA LEU A 159 -13.48 -20.10 2.99
C LEU A 159 -14.10 -19.23 1.89
N VAL A 160 -14.78 -19.86 0.91
CA VAL A 160 -15.47 -19.18 -0.19
C VAL A 160 -16.99 -19.28 -0.13
N SER A 161 -17.53 -19.98 0.87
CA SER A 161 -18.96 -19.98 1.16
C SER A 161 -19.45 -18.59 1.56
N GLU A 162 -20.73 -18.34 1.31
CA GLU A 162 -21.40 -17.13 1.78
C GLU A 162 -21.41 -17.11 3.32
N PRO A 163 -21.17 -15.95 3.96
CA PRO A 163 -21.14 -15.87 5.40
C PRO A 163 -22.54 -16.11 5.98
N GLU A 164 -22.61 -17.00 6.96
CA GLU A 164 -23.79 -17.07 7.83
C GLU A 164 -23.92 -15.78 8.65
N GLY A 165 -25.14 -15.44 9.09
CA GLY A 165 -25.33 -14.33 10.03
C GLY A 165 -24.56 -14.51 11.35
N LEU A 166 -24.39 -13.44 12.12
CA LEU A 166 -23.74 -13.51 13.44
C LEU A 166 -24.69 -14.13 14.48
N GLY A 167 -24.46 -15.40 14.80
CA GLY A 167 -25.04 -16.05 15.97
C GLY A 167 -24.29 -15.72 17.26
N LEU A 168 -24.75 -16.28 18.39
CA LEU A 168 -24.14 -16.00 19.71
C LEU A 168 -22.66 -16.40 19.78
N LYS A 169 -22.29 -17.57 19.23
CA LYS A 169 -20.91 -18.07 19.25
C LYS A 169 -19.96 -17.22 18.40
N THR A 170 -20.37 -16.91 17.16
CA THR A 170 -19.57 -16.08 16.24
C THR A 170 -19.51 -14.62 16.70
N GLY A 171 -20.59 -14.10 17.28
CA GLY A 171 -20.61 -12.80 17.95
C GLY A 171 -19.67 -12.74 19.16
N ALA A 172 -19.68 -13.74 20.04
CA ALA A 172 -18.76 -13.83 21.17
C ALA A 172 -17.30 -13.91 20.72
N LEU A 173 -17.01 -14.66 19.64
CA LEU A 173 -15.68 -14.72 19.05
C LEU A 173 -15.23 -13.34 18.51
N ALA A 174 -16.10 -12.62 17.80
CA ALA A 174 -15.80 -11.27 17.31
C ALA A 174 -15.52 -10.29 18.46
N LEU A 175 -16.31 -10.35 19.53
CA LEU A 175 -16.08 -9.54 20.74
C LEU A 175 -14.78 -9.92 21.45
N GLY A 176 -14.47 -11.22 21.56
CA GLY A 176 -13.20 -11.70 22.12
C GLY A 176 -11.99 -11.20 21.34
N CYS A 177 -12.04 -11.26 20.00
CA CYS A 177 -11.01 -10.71 19.13
C CYS A 177 -10.88 -9.19 19.28
N THR A 178 -12.01 -8.47 19.35
CA THR A 178 -12.04 -7.02 19.60
C THR A 178 -11.35 -6.67 20.90
N ALA A 179 -11.71 -7.35 21.99
CA ALA A 179 -11.13 -7.13 23.31
C ALA A 179 -9.64 -7.42 23.30
N MET A 180 -9.22 -8.55 22.72
CA MET A 180 -7.81 -8.94 22.64
C MET A 180 -6.96 -7.92 21.86
N VAL A 181 -7.41 -7.49 20.69
CA VAL A 181 -6.71 -6.48 19.88
C VAL A 181 -6.67 -5.14 20.59
N THR A 182 -7.78 -4.71 21.19
CA THR A 182 -7.87 -3.44 21.91
C THR A 182 -6.95 -3.42 23.14
N LEU A 183 -6.99 -4.46 23.96
CA LEU A 183 -6.15 -4.58 25.15
C LEU A 183 -4.67 -4.70 24.79
N GLY A 184 -4.34 -5.52 23.79
CA GLY A 184 -2.97 -5.64 23.29
C GLY A 184 -2.44 -4.32 22.76
N ARG A 185 -3.26 -3.55 22.04
CA ARG A 185 -2.91 -2.20 21.58
C ARG A 185 -2.67 -1.26 22.76
N VAL A 186 -3.56 -1.24 23.75
CA VAL A 186 -3.42 -0.39 24.94
C VAL A 186 -2.15 -0.72 25.71
N ALA A 187 -1.84 -2.01 25.88
CA ALA A 187 -0.59 -2.46 26.49
C ALA A 187 0.63 -2.03 25.65
N LEU A 188 0.57 -2.16 24.32
CA LEU A 188 1.66 -1.75 23.45
C LEU A 188 1.90 -0.23 23.49
N LEU A 189 0.84 0.57 23.59
CA LEU A 189 0.91 2.01 23.75
C LEU A 189 1.57 2.44 25.08
N SER A 190 1.48 1.64 26.14
CA SER A 190 2.11 1.97 27.42
C SER A 190 3.57 1.55 27.51
N VAL A 191 4.00 0.52 26.76
CA VAL A 191 5.36 -0.02 26.84
C VAL A 191 6.28 0.38 25.69
N ASN A 192 5.74 0.67 24.50
CA ASN A 192 6.55 0.96 23.30
C ASN A 192 6.32 2.40 22.82
N GLN A 193 7.31 3.26 23.06
CA GLN A 193 7.25 4.68 22.72
C GLN A 193 7.18 4.92 21.21
N ASP A 194 7.86 4.11 20.40
CA ASP A 194 7.87 4.26 18.94
C ASP A 194 6.51 3.93 18.34
N PHE A 195 5.87 2.87 18.84
CA PHE A 195 4.50 2.52 18.50
C PHE A 195 3.52 3.61 18.94
N ALA A 196 3.71 4.16 20.14
CA ALA A 196 2.88 5.25 20.65
C ALA A 196 3.01 6.54 19.82
N ARG A 197 4.23 6.91 19.41
CA ARG A 197 4.49 8.07 18.53
C ARG A 197 3.87 7.85 17.15
N ALA A 198 4.15 6.72 16.50
CA ALA A 198 3.59 6.38 15.19
C ALA A 198 2.05 6.33 15.20
N THR A 199 1.47 5.73 16.24
CA THR A 199 0.03 5.71 16.47
C THR A 199 -0.54 7.11 16.61
N ARG A 200 0.06 7.95 17.44
CA ARG A 200 -0.43 9.32 17.69
C ARG A 200 -0.40 10.15 16.42
N ARG A 201 0.73 10.18 15.73
CA ARG A 201 0.94 10.88 14.46
C ARG A 201 -0.10 10.48 13.40
N SER A 202 -0.29 9.17 13.17
CA SER A 202 -1.26 8.67 12.19
C SER A 202 -2.71 8.97 12.59
N ASN A 203 -3.06 8.74 13.87
CA ASN A 203 -4.39 9.05 14.38
C ASN A 203 -4.69 10.56 14.35
N ASP A 204 -3.71 11.41 14.66
CA ASP A 204 -3.88 12.87 14.66
C ASP A 204 -4.17 13.37 13.24
N GLN A 205 -3.47 12.87 12.21
CA GLN A 205 -3.77 13.21 10.81
C GLN A 205 -5.19 12.79 10.40
N VAL A 206 -5.60 11.57 10.72
CA VAL A 206 -6.84 10.98 10.21
C VAL A 206 -8.07 11.38 11.04
N LEU A 207 -7.95 11.43 12.38
CA LEU A 207 -9.10 11.56 13.29
C LEU A 207 -9.37 13.00 13.74
N SER A 208 -8.36 13.89 13.76
CA SER A 208 -8.55 15.30 14.13
C SER A 208 -9.51 16.08 13.22
N PRO A 209 -9.52 15.91 11.88
CA PRO A 209 -10.47 16.64 11.03
C PRO A 209 -11.89 16.08 11.10
N LEU A 210 -12.09 14.93 11.75
CA LEU A 210 -13.36 14.20 11.77
C LEU A 210 -14.22 14.55 12.99
N LYS A 211 -15.53 14.45 12.82
CA LYS A 211 -16.48 14.52 13.93
C LYS A 211 -16.62 13.14 14.58
N PRO A 212 -17.01 13.04 15.85
CA PRO A 212 -17.03 11.76 16.56
C PRO A 212 -17.90 10.67 15.94
N TYR A 213 -19.00 11.05 15.31
CA TYR A 213 -19.88 10.12 14.61
C TYR A 213 -19.30 9.60 13.29
N ASP A 214 -18.31 10.31 12.71
CA ASP A 214 -17.60 9.88 11.50
C ASP A 214 -16.74 8.65 11.76
N TYR A 215 -16.31 8.42 13.00
CA TYR A 215 -15.48 7.26 13.36
C TYR A 215 -16.18 5.93 13.09
N VAL A 216 -17.51 5.89 13.22
CA VAL A 216 -18.30 4.68 12.93
C VAL A 216 -18.17 4.33 11.46
N TRP A 217 -18.37 5.30 10.57
CA TRP A 217 -18.25 5.09 9.13
C TRP A 217 -16.83 4.71 8.73
N LEU A 218 -15.83 5.45 9.22
CA LEU A 218 -14.43 5.16 8.94
C LEU A 218 -14.05 3.73 9.37
N ALA A 219 -14.44 3.32 10.58
CA ALA A 219 -14.14 2.01 11.12
C ALA A 219 -14.85 0.88 10.37
N LEU A 220 -16.08 1.09 9.92
CA LEU A 220 -16.83 0.12 9.11
C LEU A 220 -16.24 -0.01 7.71
N LEU A 221 -15.99 1.11 7.03
CA LEU A 221 -15.44 1.12 5.66
C LEU A 221 -14.06 0.46 5.60
N THR A 222 -13.14 0.88 6.48
CA THR A 222 -11.78 0.31 6.55
C THR A 222 -11.83 -1.16 6.97
N GLY A 223 -12.47 -1.48 8.09
CA GLY A 223 -12.53 -2.86 8.61
C GLY A 223 -13.19 -3.82 7.63
N ALA A 224 -14.34 -3.47 7.04
CA ALA A 224 -15.03 -4.38 6.13
C ALA A 224 -14.26 -4.58 4.81
N SER A 225 -13.78 -3.50 4.18
CA SER A 225 -13.09 -3.60 2.89
C SER A 225 -11.73 -4.29 2.98
N GLU A 226 -10.97 -4.05 4.05
CA GLU A 226 -9.73 -4.76 4.30
C GLU A 226 -9.98 -6.26 4.55
N GLU A 227 -10.94 -6.63 5.40
CA GLU A 227 -11.23 -8.04 5.63
C GLU A 227 -11.77 -8.76 4.38
N LEU A 228 -12.52 -8.09 3.51
CA LEU A 228 -12.89 -8.62 2.19
C LEU A 228 -11.65 -8.99 1.37
N LEU A 229 -10.67 -8.09 1.30
CA LEU A 229 -9.45 -8.31 0.53
C LEU A 229 -8.57 -9.38 1.16
N PHE A 230 -8.26 -9.28 2.45
CA PHE A 230 -7.25 -10.12 3.09
C PHE A 230 -7.80 -11.50 3.50
N ARG A 231 -9.03 -11.57 4.02
CA ARG A 231 -9.64 -12.83 4.53
C ARG A 231 -10.61 -13.39 3.52
N GLY A 232 -11.40 -12.54 2.87
CA GLY A 232 -12.37 -12.95 1.85
C GLY A 232 -11.75 -13.35 0.51
N ALA A 233 -10.52 -12.91 0.20
CA ALA A 233 -9.89 -13.19 -1.09
C ALA A 233 -8.45 -13.71 -0.98
N LEU A 234 -7.53 -12.96 -0.36
CA LEU A 234 -6.11 -13.34 -0.31
C LEU A 234 -5.88 -14.65 0.45
N LEU A 235 -6.49 -14.81 1.63
CA LEU A 235 -6.34 -16.02 2.44
C LEU A 235 -6.83 -17.28 1.66
N PRO A 236 -8.05 -17.30 1.09
CA PRO A 236 -8.49 -18.39 0.20
C PRO A 236 -7.58 -18.62 -1.01
N ALA A 237 -7.00 -17.56 -1.59
CA ALA A 237 -6.10 -17.64 -2.74
C ALA A 237 -4.78 -18.38 -2.43
N THR A 238 -4.44 -18.55 -1.15
CA THR A 238 -3.29 -19.37 -0.75
C THR A 238 -3.51 -20.88 -0.91
N THR A 239 -4.76 -21.30 -1.18
CA THR A 239 -5.26 -22.69 -1.27
C THR A 239 -5.10 -23.54 0.00
N TYR A 240 -4.51 -22.98 1.07
CA TYR A 240 -4.48 -23.58 2.39
C TYR A 240 -5.74 -23.22 3.19
N ASP A 241 -6.15 -24.12 4.10
CA ASP A 241 -7.27 -23.94 5.03
C ASP A 241 -6.83 -23.95 6.51
N ASP A 242 -5.52 -23.85 6.76
CA ASP A 242 -4.92 -23.95 8.09
C ASP A 242 -4.07 -22.73 8.46
N TRP A 243 -3.22 -22.89 9.48
CA TRP A 243 -2.33 -21.85 9.98
C TRP A 243 -1.41 -21.24 8.91
N ARG A 244 -1.10 -21.96 7.82
CA ARG A 244 -0.26 -21.45 6.73
C ARG A 244 -0.95 -20.31 6.00
N ALA A 245 -2.25 -20.46 5.70
CA ALA A 245 -3.06 -19.42 5.08
C ALA A 245 -3.08 -18.15 5.95
N VAL A 246 -3.26 -18.36 7.26
CA VAL A 246 -3.29 -17.30 8.28
C VAL A 246 -1.96 -16.54 8.29
N LEU A 247 -0.82 -17.23 8.35
CA LEU A 247 0.49 -16.57 8.40
C LEU A 247 0.80 -15.77 7.14
N ILE A 248 0.51 -16.33 5.95
CA ILE A 248 0.76 -15.65 4.67
C ILE A 248 -0.10 -14.39 4.59
N SER A 249 -1.41 -14.50 4.82
CA SER A 249 -2.32 -13.35 4.78
C SER A 249 -1.94 -12.30 5.83
N ALA A 250 -1.58 -12.72 7.05
CA ALA A 250 -1.15 -11.82 8.12
C ALA A 250 0.16 -11.08 7.83
N ALA A 251 1.14 -11.75 7.21
CA ALA A 251 2.40 -11.14 6.82
C ALA A 251 2.18 -10.06 5.76
N VAL A 252 1.38 -10.35 4.73
CA VAL A 252 1.02 -9.38 3.68
C VAL A 252 0.24 -8.20 4.28
N PHE A 253 -0.73 -8.48 5.15
CA PHE A 253 -1.49 -7.46 5.86
C PHE A 253 -0.57 -6.51 6.65
N GLY A 254 0.34 -7.05 7.46
CA GLY A 254 1.27 -6.24 8.24
C GLY A 254 2.25 -5.44 7.37
N TYR A 255 2.72 -6.02 6.26
CA TYR A 255 3.60 -5.32 5.32
C TYR A 255 2.96 -4.04 4.76
N PHE A 256 1.68 -4.09 4.39
CA PHE A 256 0.95 -2.91 3.90
C PHE A 256 0.61 -1.88 5.00
N HIS A 257 0.79 -2.23 6.28
CA HIS A 257 0.52 -1.35 7.42
C HIS A 257 1.73 -0.51 7.88
N ARG A 258 2.76 -0.40 7.05
CA ARG A 258 3.97 0.41 7.35
C ARG A 258 3.95 1.84 6.81
N SER A 259 2.92 2.27 6.06
CA SER A 259 2.85 3.59 5.43
C SER A 259 1.99 4.59 6.21
N GLY A 260 1.81 5.83 5.72
CA GLY A 260 0.93 6.82 6.36
C GLY A 260 1.42 7.25 7.76
N GLY A 261 2.74 7.35 7.91
CA GLY A 261 3.38 7.71 9.18
C GLY A 261 3.55 6.60 10.21
N ARG A 262 3.33 5.36 9.79
CA ARG A 262 3.61 4.14 10.56
C ARG A 262 5.05 3.65 10.31
N ASN A 263 5.49 2.68 11.10
CA ASN A 263 6.85 2.12 11.04
C ASN A 263 6.81 0.58 11.14
N TRP A 264 7.99 -0.07 11.16
CA TRP A 264 8.08 -1.53 11.27
C TRP A 264 7.48 -2.10 12.55
N VAL A 265 7.49 -1.36 13.67
CA VAL A 265 6.82 -1.80 14.91
C VAL A 265 5.31 -1.87 14.69
N PHE A 266 4.74 -0.89 13.98
CA PHE A 266 3.33 -0.93 13.59
C PHE A 266 3.05 -2.09 12.63
N ALA A 267 3.92 -2.35 11.66
CA ALA A 267 3.79 -3.47 10.74
C ALA A 267 3.76 -4.82 11.47
N ILE A 268 4.66 -5.04 12.43
CA ILE A 268 4.70 -6.24 13.27
C ILE A 268 3.41 -6.39 14.08
N TRP A 269 2.95 -5.31 14.73
CA TRP A 269 1.68 -5.31 15.44
C TRP A 269 0.51 -5.64 14.51
N SER A 270 0.45 -5.04 13.32
CA SER A 270 -0.54 -5.33 12.31
C SER A 270 -0.48 -6.77 11.81
N THR A 271 0.71 -7.39 11.70
CA THR A 271 0.82 -8.83 11.42
C THR A 271 0.18 -9.66 12.52
N VAL A 272 0.41 -9.33 13.80
CA VAL A 272 -0.23 -10.04 14.92
C VAL A 272 -1.75 -9.91 14.88
N VAL A 273 -2.26 -8.69 14.71
CA VAL A 273 -3.71 -8.43 14.54
C VAL A 273 -4.26 -9.19 13.34
N GLY A 274 -3.50 -9.20 12.25
CA GLY A 274 -3.89 -9.92 11.05
C GLY A 274 -3.94 -11.43 11.23
N ALA A 275 -3.05 -12.00 12.04
CA ALA A 275 -3.09 -13.41 12.41
C ALA A 275 -4.30 -13.72 13.30
N VAL A 276 -4.67 -12.84 14.23
CA VAL A 276 -5.88 -12.97 15.06
C VAL A 276 -7.12 -13.05 14.19
N TYR A 277 -7.32 -12.10 13.28
CA TYR A 277 -8.50 -12.08 12.40
C TYR A 277 -8.50 -13.22 11.40
N GLY A 278 -7.33 -13.60 10.86
CA GLY A 278 -7.18 -14.78 10.00
C GLY A 278 -7.55 -16.08 10.72
N ALA A 279 -7.07 -16.26 11.95
CA ALA A 279 -7.41 -17.43 12.77
C ALA A 279 -8.89 -17.46 13.13
N ALA A 280 -9.49 -16.31 13.48
CA ALA A 280 -10.92 -16.22 13.74
C ALA A 280 -11.75 -16.59 12.49
N PHE A 281 -11.32 -16.15 11.30
CA PHE A 281 -11.96 -16.51 10.05
C PHE A 281 -11.87 -18.01 9.75
N VAL A 282 -10.66 -18.58 9.76
CA VAL A 282 -10.44 -20.01 9.50
C VAL A 282 -11.19 -20.89 10.50
N HIS A 283 -11.22 -20.50 11.78
CA HIS A 283 -11.92 -21.26 12.81
C HIS A 283 -13.45 -21.19 12.68
N SER A 284 -14.00 -20.05 12.28
CA SER A 284 -15.45 -19.84 12.21
C SER A 284 -16.06 -20.10 10.83
N GLY A 285 -15.26 -20.10 9.77
CA GLY A 285 -15.74 -20.09 8.37
C GLY A 285 -16.55 -18.84 8.01
N ASN A 286 -16.59 -17.82 8.88
CA ASN A 286 -17.52 -16.71 8.75
C ASN A 286 -16.77 -15.38 8.65
N LEU A 287 -16.83 -14.76 7.47
CA LEU A 287 -16.13 -13.50 7.18
C LEU A 287 -16.67 -12.30 7.98
N LEU A 288 -17.92 -12.36 8.46
CA LEU A 288 -18.47 -11.30 9.32
C LEU A 288 -17.75 -11.21 10.67
N VAL A 289 -17.19 -12.32 11.17
CA VAL A 289 -16.46 -12.35 12.44
C VAL A 289 -15.25 -11.42 12.44
N PRO A 290 -14.26 -11.57 11.53
CA PRO A 290 -13.13 -10.66 11.47
C PRO A 290 -13.56 -9.24 11.06
N MET A 291 -14.56 -9.06 10.18
CA MET A 291 -15.04 -7.73 9.79
C MET A 291 -15.54 -6.92 11.00
N VAL A 292 -16.43 -7.52 11.79
CA VAL A 292 -16.95 -6.87 13.00
C VAL A 292 -15.85 -6.67 14.03
N ALA A 293 -15.00 -7.68 14.25
CA ALA A 293 -13.89 -7.55 15.20
C ALA A 293 -12.95 -6.40 14.83
N HIS A 294 -12.60 -6.27 13.55
CA HIS A 294 -11.74 -5.22 13.04
C HIS A 294 -12.41 -3.85 13.16
N SER A 295 -13.62 -3.69 12.65
CA SER A 295 -14.36 -2.42 12.77
C SER A 295 -14.55 -1.97 14.22
N CYS A 296 -14.90 -2.89 15.13
CA CYS A 296 -15.02 -2.56 16.55
C CYS A 296 -13.66 -2.18 17.16
N SER A 297 -12.57 -2.85 16.79
CA SER A 297 -11.22 -2.51 17.26
C SER A 297 -10.77 -1.11 16.79
N ASN A 298 -11.08 -0.75 15.54
CA ASN A 298 -10.79 0.58 15.00
C ASN A 298 -11.62 1.66 15.69
N LEU A 299 -12.90 1.38 15.95
CA LEU A 299 -13.77 2.30 16.69
C LEU A 299 -13.29 2.49 18.13
N ALA A 300 -12.90 1.41 18.81
CA ALA A 300 -12.33 1.47 20.16
C ALA A 300 -11.03 2.29 20.19
N SER A 301 -10.14 2.05 19.22
CA SER A 301 -8.92 2.83 19.01
C SER A 301 -9.19 4.33 18.86
N ALA A 302 -10.16 4.71 18.02
CA ALA A 302 -10.55 6.11 17.81
C ALA A 302 -11.15 6.73 19.08
N ALA A 303 -11.99 5.99 19.81
CA ALA A 303 -12.57 6.44 21.07
C ALA A 303 -11.50 6.69 22.15
N ILE A 304 -10.55 5.76 22.31
CA ILE A 304 -9.42 5.88 23.26
C ILE A 304 -8.54 7.08 22.92
N TRP A 305 -8.22 7.27 21.63
CA TRP A 305 -7.45 8.42 21.17
C TRP A 305 -8.15 9.74 21.49
N ARG A 306 -9.46 9.83 21.20
CA ARG A 306 -10.24 11.04 21.47
C ARG A 306 -10.28 11.37 22.96
N ASP A 307 -10.49 10.38 23.82
CA ASP A 307 -10.49 10.56 25.27
C ASP A 307 -9.12 11.03 25.77
N SER A 308 -8.05 10.40 25.29
CA SER A 308 -6.66 10.76 25.63
C SER A 308 -6.33 12.20 25.25
N ASN A 309 -6.79 12.67 24.07
CA ASN A 309 -6.54 14.03 23.61
C ASN A 309 -7.35 15.08 24.38
N LYS A 310 -8.58 14.75 24.80
CA LYS A 310 -9.36 15.64 25.69
C LYS A 310 -8.65 15.87 27.02
N ARG A 311 -8.22 14.79 27.69
CA ARG A 311 -7.52 14.86 28.99
C ARG A 311 -6.23 15.68 28.90
N ARG A 312 -5.46 15.53 27.82
CA ARG A 312 -4.25 16.35 27.56
C ARG A 312 -4.58 17.83 27.40
N GLY A 313 -5.65 18.15 26.68
CA GLY A 313 -6.11 19.53 26.51
C GLY A 313 -6.56 20.18 27.82
N GLU A 314 -7.14 19.42 28.73
CA GLU A 314 -7.53 19.88 30.07
C GLU A 314 -6.30 20.13 30.95
N GLN A 315 -5.32 19.22 30.94
CA GLN A 315 -4.05 19.40 31.67
C GLN A 315 -3.25 20.61 31.19
N ASN A 316 -3.13 20.82 29.88
CA ASN A 316 -2.41 21.99 29.37
C ASN A 316 -3.06 23.32 29.78
N LYS A 317 -4.39 23.34 29.96
CA LYS A 317 -5.11 24.52 30.45
C LYS A 317 -4.94 24.75 31.94
N SER A 318 -4.80 23.70 32.76
CA SER A 318 -4.50 23.84 34.19
C SER A 318 -3.08 24.34 34.43
N ASP A 319 -2.12 23.89 33.61
CA ASP A 319 -0.70 24.17 33.84
C ASP A 319 -0.25 25.52 33.24
N GLY A 320 -0.91 25.97 32.17
CA GLY A 320 -0.66 27.28 31.53
C GLY A 320 -1.43 28.45 32.13
N GLY A 321 -2.16 28.24 33.22
CA GLY A 321 -2.99 29.25 33.91
C GLY A 321 -2.35 29.89 35.15
N VAL A 322 -1.02 29.80 35.29
CA VAL A 322 -0.22 30.39 36.39
C VAL A 322 0.50 31.65 35.91
#